data_AF-A0A4Y2K3H4-F1
#
_entry.id   AF-A0A4Y2K3H4-F1
#
_cell.length_a   1.000
_cell.length_b   1.000
_cell.length_c   1.000
_cell.angle_alpha   90.00
_cell.angle_beta   90.00
_cell.angle_gamma   90.00
#
_symmetry.space_group_name_H-M   'P 1'
#
loop_
_entity.id
_entity.type
_entity.pdbx_description
1 polymer ?
#
loop_
_entity_poly.entity_id
_entity_poly.type
_entity_poly.pdbx_seq_one_letter_code
_entity_poly.pdbx_strand_id
1 'polypeptide(L)' 'MTVDWMLLVCATYPEVQKKIHSEIDEVLGQERFPTRNDHLSMPFTEAAISELMRWKTSVPLNIMR' A
#
# COMPACT_ATOMS: atom_id res chain seq x y z
N MET A 1 13.59 3.80 -1.44
CA MET A 1 13.60 3.70 0.04
C MET A 1 12.28 3.16 0.57
N THR A 2 11.11 3.73 0.26
CA THR A 2 9.79 3.18 0.69
C THR A 2 9.30 2.04 -0.21
N VAL A 3 9.50 2.13 -1.53
CA VAL A 3 9.03 1.12 -2.50
C VAL A 3 9.76 -0.23 -2.35
N ASP A 4 11.06 -0.20 -2.06
CA ASP A 4 11.87 -1.41 -1.84
C ASP A 4 11.36 -2.21 -0.63
N TRP A 5 10.96 -1.50 0.43
CA TRP A 5 10.36 -2.11 1.62
C TRP A 5 8.97 -2.66 1.33
N MET A 6 8.20 -1.96 0.50
CA MET A 6 6.90 -2.42 0.06
C MET A 6 7.02 -3.73 -0.73
N LEU A 7 8.00 -3.82 -1.64
CA LEU A 7 8.34 -5.05 -2.36
C LEU A 7 8.80 -6.17 -1.42
N LEU A 8 9.63 -5.85 -0.44
CA LEU A 8 10.08 -6.83 0.57
C LEU A 8 8.91 -7.37 1.40
N VAL A 9 8.00 -6.50 1.84
CA VAL A 9 6.80 -6.89 2.60
C VAL A 9 5.87 -7.73 1.74
N CYS A 10 5.64 -7.36 0.49
CA CYS A 10 4.88 -8.19 -0.45
C CYS A 10 5.52 -9.59 -0.64
N ALA A 11 6.84 -9.65 -0.78
CA ALA A 11 7.57 -10.92 -0.90
C ALA A 11 7.55 -11.77 0.38
N THR A 12 7.53 -11.13 1.55
CA THR A 12 7.53 -11.81 2.86
C THR A 12 6.12 -12.24 3.29
N TYR A 13 5.09 -11.48 2.89
CA TYR A 13 3.68 -11.69 3.25
C TYR A 13 2.82 -11.84 1.99
N PRO A 14 2.91 -12.99 1.30
CA PRO A 14 2.20 -13.22 0.05
C PRO A 14 0.67 -13.19 0.22
N GLU A 15 0.14 -13.49 1.40
CA GLU A 15 -1.30 -13.33 1.68
C GLU A 15 -1.76 -11.88 1.64
N VAL A 16 -0.95 -10.94 2.16
CA VAL A 16 -1.25 -9.51 2.13
C VAL A 16 -1.19 -9.00 0.70
N GLN A 17 -0.15 -9.41 -0.06
CA GLN A 17 -0.05 -9.09 -1.47
C GLN A 17 -1.28 -9.58 -2.24
N LYS A 18 -1.70 -10.85 -2.08
CA LYS A 18 -2.89 -11.39 -2.75
C LYS A 18 -4.15 -10.60 -2.44
N LYS A 19 -4.33 -10.17 -1.19
CA LYS A 19 -5.51 -9.40 -0.78
C LYS A 19 -5.52 -7.99 -1.38
N ILE A 20 -4.36 -7.32 -1.45
CA ILE A 20 -4.20 -6.05 -2.16
C ILE A 20 -4.54 -6.22 -3.65
N HIS A 21 -4.00 -7.24 -4.30
CA HIS A 21 -4.28 -7.52 -5.72
C HIS A 21 -5.76 -7.82 -5.97
N SER A 22 -6.42 -8.57 -5.07
CA SER A 22 -7.86 -8.85 -5.17
C SER A 22 -8.69 -7.57 -5.10
N GLU A 23 -8.39 -6.69 -4.14
CA GLU A 23 -9.11 -5.43 -3.98
C GLU A 23 -8.90 -4.49 -5.18
N ILE A 24 -7.68 -4.45 -5.72
CA ILE A 24 -7.39 -3.71 -6.95
C ILE A 24 -8.20 -4.25 -8.13
N ASP A 25 -8.26 -5.58 -8.30
CA ASP A 25 -9.02 -6.21 -9.39
C ASP A 25 -10.52 -5.96 -9.25
N GLU A 26 -11.06 -6.00 -8.01
CA GLU A 26 -12.46 -5.69 -7.72
C GLU A 26 -12.84 -4.22 -8.00
N VAL A 27 -11.95 -3.27 -7.70
CA VAL A 27 -12.25 -1.83 -7.82
C VAL A 27 -12.01 -1.31 -9.24
N LEU A 28 -10.90 -1.71 -9.86
CA LEU A 28 -10.45 -1.14 -11.15
C LEU A 28 -10.83 -2.01 -12.36
N GLY A 29 -10.98 -3.32 -12.16
CA GLY A 29 -11.06 -4.29 -13.27
C GLY A 29 -9.81 -4.28 -14.15
N GLN A 30 -9.86 -4.97 -15.30
CA GLN A 30 -8.71 -5.07 -16.22
C GLN A 30 -8.56 -3.92 -17.22
N GLU A 31 -9.52 -3.00 -17.30
CA GLU A 31 -9.60 -2.06 -18.43
C GLU A 31 -9.08 -0.65 -18.12
N ARG A 32 -8.70 -0.34 -16.86
CA ARG A 32 -8.41 1.04 -16.44
C ARG A 32 -7.16 1.14 -15.57
N PHE A 33 -6.40 2.21 -15.77
CA PHE A 33 -5.28 2.54 -14.91
C PHE A 33 -5.78 3.14 -13.57
N PRO A 34 -5.12 2.83 -12.44
CA PRO A 34 -5.45 3.40 -11.15
C PRO A 34 -5.28 4.93 -11.19
N THR A 35 -6.35 5.64 -10.86
CA THR A 35 -6.33 7.09 -10.64
C THR A 35 -6.21 7.36 -9.15
N ARG A 36 -5.66 8.53 -8.78
CA ARG A 36 -5.55 8.90 -7.35
C ARG A 36 -6.90 8.80 -6.63
N ASN A 37 -8.01 9.19 -7.27
CA ASN A 37 -9.35 9.13 -6.66
C ASN A 37 -9.80 7.70 -6.27
N ASP A 38 -9.25 6.65 -6.90
CA ASP A 38 -9.60 5.27 -6.60
C ASP A 38 -9.07 4.83 -5.21
N HIS A 39 -8.15 5.60 -4.61
CA HIS A 39 -7.67 5.32 -3.25
C HIS A 39 -8.82 5.26 -2.23
N LEU A 40 -9.88 6.06 -2.44
CA LEU A 40 -11.06 6.09 -1.56
C LEU A 40 -11.87 4.79 -1.62
N SER A 41 -11.77 4.06 -2.74
CA SER A 41 -12.45 2.80 -2.96
C SER A 41 -11.58 1.59 -2.59
N MET A 42 -10.31 1.80 -2.22
CA MET A 42 -9.35 0.75 -1.85
C MET A 42 -8.88 0.90 -0.38
N PRO A 43 -9.78 0.70 0.60
CA PRO A 43 -9.48 0.93 2.01
C PRO A 43 -8.43 -0.03 2.58
N PHE A 44 -8.35 -1.28 2.10
CA PHE A 44 -7.35 -2.22 2.58
C PHE A 44 -5.96 -1.86 2.06
N THR A 45 -5.88 -1.45 0.79
CA THR A 45 -4.62 -1.02 0.18
C THR A 45 -4.08 0.22 0.90
N GLU A 46 -4.95 1.20 1.22
CA GLU A 46 -4.58 2.38 1.99
C GLU A 46 -4.13 2.02 3.42
N ALA A 47 -4.84 1.12 4.09
CA ALA A 47 -4.46 0.64 5.42
C ALA A 47 -3.10 -0.07 5.41
N ALA A 48 -2.83 -0.91 4.41
CA ALA A 48 -1.54 -1.60 4.26
C ALA A 48 -0.38 -0.63 4.02
N ILE A 49 -0.59 0.39 3.19
CA ILE A 49 0.39 1.48 2.98
C ILE A 49 0.64 2.23 4.29
N SER A 50 -0.42 2.58 5.00
CA SER A 50 -0.33 3.31 6.27
C SER A 50 0.42 2.50 7.33
N GLU A 51 0.18 1.20 7.42
CA GLU A 51 0.88 0.30 8.34
C GLU A 51 2.36 0.14 7.96
N LEU A 52 2.67 0.05 6.66
CA LEU A 52 4.05 0.06 6.18
C LEU A 52 4.78 1.35 6.58
N MET A 53 4.13 2.49 6.42
CA MET A 53 4.67 3.80 6.80
C MET A 53 4.82 3.93 8.32
N ARG A 54 3.98 3.25 9.12
CA ARG A 54 4.12 3.15 10.58
C ARG A 54 5.33 2.31 10.98
N TRP A 55 5.54 1.17 10.31
CA TRP A 55 6.71 0.31 10.56
C TRP A 55 8.01 0.96 10.10
N LYS A 56 7.94 1.69 8.99
CA LYS A 56 9.05 2.45 8.41
C LYS A 56 8.71 3.93 8.40
N THR A 57 8.64 4.52 9.59
CA THR A 57 8.58 5.98 9.71
C THR A 57 9.86 6.54 9.10
N SER A 58 9.76 7.18 7.92
CA SER A 58 10.91 7.79 7.24
C SER A 58 11.56 8.90 8.08
N VAL A 59 10.82 9.42 9.06
CA VAL A 59 11.25 10.45 10.01
C VAL A 59 10.96 9.93 11.44
N PRO A 60 11.79 9.02 11.98
CA PRO A 60 11.53 8.38 13.28
C PRO A 60 11.60 9.38 14.45
N LEU A 61 12.38 10.46 14.29
CA LEU A 61 12.37 11.64 15.14
C LEU A 61 11.69 12.74 14.31
N ASN A 62 10.41 12.99 14.59
CA ASN A 62 9.63 14.08 14.00
C ASN A 62 10.52 15.32 13.81
N ILE A 63 10.45 15.98 12.64
CA ILE A 63 11.32 17.13 12.32
C ILE A 63 11.18 18.11 13.49
N MET A 64 12.27 18.30 14.25
CA MET A 64 12.25 19.20 15.41
C MET A 64 11.72 20.55 14.92
N ARG A 65 10.62 20.97 15.53
CA ARG A 65 9.89 22.18 15.17
C ARG A 65 10.66 23.43 15.55
#